data_AF-A0A6M2AT77-F1
#
_entry.id   AF-A0A6M2AT77-F1
#
_cell.length_a   1.000
_cell.length_b   1.000
_cell.length_c   1.000
_cell.angle_alpha   90.00
_cell.angle_beta   90.00
_cell.angle_gamma   90.00
#
_symmetry.space_group_name_H-M   'P 1'
#
loop_
_entity.id
_entity.type
_entity.pdbx_description
1 polymer ?
#
loop_
_entity_poly.entity_id
_entity_poly.type
_entity_poly.pdbx_seq_one_letter_code
_entity_poly.pdbx_strand_id
1 'polypeptide(L)'
;MTKNILTITMLSALALISCKDAPQQENAEVKETVEQVSDDFVTTTTVNKDGEELEIVFNNTKGTATLVFDGETIDLQQEKSASGIWYKNDTYELRGKGNDIQLKKGDEIVFEHQDDIVQSSLKDDKGQTLDLTFNNTEGTAKAYLNGGEQIDLVAEKAASGIWYKNDTYELRGKGEKLELTKDGETVFKN
;
A
#
# COMPACT_ATOMS: atom_id res chain seq x y z
N MET A 1 6.15 28.77 -51.97
CA MET A 1 7.05 27.79 -52.62
C MET A 1 6.24 26.54 -52.86
N THR A 2 6.12 26.17 -54.13
CA THR A 2 5.05 25.31 -54.65
C THR A 2 5.69 24.09 -55.31
N LYS A 3 5.17 22.92 -54.96
CA LYS A 3 5.18 21.59 -55.63
C LYS A 3 6.20 21.34 -56.76
N ASN A 4 6.94 20.24 -56.61
CA ASN A 4 7.35 19.40 -57.75
C ASN A 4 6.77 17.98 -57.58
N ILE A 5 6.20 17.47 -58.68
CA ILE A 5 5.56 16.17 -58.88
C ILE A 5 6.45 15.37 -59.85
N LEU A 6 6.19 14.06 -59.94
CA LEU A 6 6.49 13.07 -61.00
C LEU A 6 7.78 12.25 -60.79
N THR A 7 7.75 10.95 -60.40
CA THR A 7 7.16 9.68 -60.94
C THR A 7 8.15 8.88 -61.81
N ILE A 8 7.91 7.55 -61.91
CA ILE A 8 8.39 6.56 -62.91
C ILE A 8 9.62 5.76 -62.39
N THR A 9 9.66 4.41 -62.28
CA THR A 9 8.98 3.33 -63.01
C THR A 9 9.03 1.99 -62.26
N MET A 10 8.08 1.13 -62.61
CA MET A 10 7.85 -0.27 -62.27
C MET A 10 8.46 -1.21 -63.32
N LEU A 11 9.01 -2.40 -62.97
CA LEU A 11 8.85 -3.65 -63.76
C LEU A 11 9.40 -4.93 -63.08
N SER A 12 8.46 -5.78 -62.65
CA SER A 12 8.25 -7.22 -62.91
C SER A 12 9.43 -8.17 -63.24
N ALA A 13 9.48 -9.33 -62.55
CA ALA A 13 9.13 -10.65 -63.14
C ALA A 13 9.19 -11.80 -62.11
N LEU A 14 8.20 -12.69 -62.17
CA LEU A 14 8.07 -13.94 -61.43
C LEU A 14 8.99 -15.04 -62.00
N ALA A 15 9.45 -15.96 -61.15
CA ALA A 15 9.80 -17.32 -61.55
C ALA A 15 9.16 -18.31 -60.57
N LEU A 16 8.28 -19.15 -61.13
CA LEU A 16 7.63 -20.30 -60.49
C LEU A 16 8.61 -21.47 -60.46
N ILE A 17 8.81 -22.10 -59.31
CA ILE A 17 9.24 -23.51 -59.26
C ILE A 17 8.33 -24.25 -58.29
N SER A 18 7.54 -25.13 -58.91
CA SER A 18 6.64 -26.12 -58.33
C SER A 18 7.45 -27.27 -57.73
N CYS A 19 7.16 -27.66 -56.50
CA CYS A 19 7.31 -29.05 -56.05
C CYS A 19 6.11 -29.46 -55.19
N LYS A 20 5.41 -30.48 -55.69
CA LYS A 20 4.37 -31.25 -55.03
C LYS A 20 4.95 -31.95 -53.80
N ASP A 21 4.27 -31.84 -52.67
CA ASP A 21 3.68 -32.98 -51.94
C ASP A 21 3.04 -32.46 -50.64
N ALA A 22 1.76 -32.77 -50.46
CA ALA A 22 1.06 -32.79 -49.17
C ALA A 22 0.40 -34.18 -49.10
N PRO A 23 0.18 -34.82 -47.92
CA PRO A 23 -0.14 -34.15 -46.66
C PRO A 23 0.50 -34.76 -45.39
N GLN A 24 0.67 -33.94 -44.35
CA GLN A 24 0.38 -34.37 -42.98
C GLN A 24 -0.03 -33.13 -42.17
N GLN A 25 -1.33 -33.00 -41.95
CA GLN A 25 -1.88 -32.09 -40.95
C GLN A 25 -1.53 -32.68 -39.58
N GLU A 26 -0.45 -32.18 -38.98
CA GLU A 26 -0.27 -32.27 -37.54
C GLU A 26 -1.08 -31.13 -36.93
N ASN A 27 -2.18 -31.50 -36.29
CA ASN A 27 -3.01 -30.59 -35.50
C ASN A 27 -2.20 -30.22 -34.26
N ALA A 28 -1.37 -29.18 -34.38
CA ALA A 28 -0.75 -28.55 -33.22
C ALA A 28 -1.86 -27.84 -32.45
N GLU A 29 -2.47 -28.57 -31.52
CA GLU A 29 -3.22 -27.98 -30.42
C GLU A 29 -2.26 -27.01 -29.71
N VAL A 30 -2.45 -25.72 -29.97
CA VAL A 30 -1.93 -24.67 -29.10
C VAL A 30 -2.62 -24.88 -27.78
N LYS A 31 -1.99 -25.66 -26.91
CA LYS A 31 -2.34 -25.74 -25.51
C LYS A 31 -1.98 -24.39 -24.93
N GLU A 32 -2.92 -23.46 -24.97
CA GLU A 32 -2.88 -22.28 -24.10
C GLU A 32 -2.74 -22.83 -22.69
N THR A 33 -1.52 -22.70 -22.15
CA THR A 33 -1.30 -22.83 -20.73
C THR A 33 -2.07 -21.67 -20.11
N VAL A 34 -3.32 -21.93 -19.70
CA VAL A 34 -4.04 -21.04 -18.80
C VAL A 34 -3.16 -20.97 -17.56
N GLU A 35 -2.41 -19.89 -17.40
CA GLU A 35 -1.83 -19.55 -16.11
C GLU A 35 -2.99 -19.51 -15.12
N GLN A 36 -3.00 -20.46 -14.17
CA GLN A 36 -3.86 -20.33 -13.00
C GLN A 36 -3.36 -19.11 -12.24
N VAL A 37 -3.97 -17.95 -12.50
CA VAL A 37 -3.82 -16.78 -11.65
C VAL A 37 -4.44 -17.16 -10.31
N SER A 38 -3.59 -17.40 -9.31
CA SER A 38 -4.05 -17.57 -7.93
C SER A 38 -4.67 -16.25 -7.47
N ASP A 39 -5.78 -16.33 -6.74
CA ASP A 39 -6.37 -15.17 -6.11
C ASP A 39 -5.38 -14.57 -5.09
N ASP A 40 -5.18 -13.26 -5.15
CA ASP A 40 -4.39 -12.47 -4.20
C ASP A 40 -5.30 -11.95 -3.09
N PHE A 41 -5.22 -12.58 -1.92
CA PHE A 41 -6.01 -12.21 -0.75
C PHE A 41 -5.17 -11.48 0.29
N VAL A 42 -5.70 -10.38 0.81
CA VAL A 42 -5.11 -9.60 1.91
C VAL A 42 -6.16 -9.39 2.99
N THR A 43 -5.87 -9.84 4.21
CA THR A 43 -6.72 -9.61 5.38
C THR A 43 -6.16 -8.46 6.21
N THR A 44 -7.04 -7.56 6.65
CA THR A 44 -6.74 -6.53 7.64
C THR A 44 -7.81 -6.52 8.71
N THR A 45 -7.42 -6.14 9.93
CA THR A 45 -8.32 -5.92 11.04
C THR A 45 -7.99 -4.55 11.61
N THR A 46 -9.02 -3.72 11.78
CA THR A 46 -8.89 -2.38 12.36
C THR A 46 -9.88 -2.19 13.50
N VAL A 47 -9.53 -1.33 14.45
CA VAL A 47 -10.33 -1.07 15.64
C VAL A 47 -10.65 0.42 15.71
N ASN A 48 -11.93 0.77 15.85
CA ASN A 48 -12.32 2.17 15.99
C ASN A 48 -12.05 2.71 17.40
N LYS A 49 -12.28 4.01 17.59
CA LYS A 49 -12.13 4.69 18.89
C LYS A 49 -13.01 4.13 20.02
N ASP A 50 -14.09 3.43 19.67
CA ASP A 50 -15.05 2.85 20.61
C ASP A 50 -14.69 1.38 20.96
N GLY A 51 -13.63 0.85 20.35
CA GLY A 51 -13.14 -0.51 20.58
C GLY A 51 -13.82 -1.58 19.72
N GLU A 52 -14.64 -1.18 18.74
CA GLU A 52 -15.27 -2.10 17.81
C GLU A 52 -14.27 -2.51 16.73
N GLU A 53 -14.32 -3.78 16.33
CA GLU A 53 -13.42 -4.34 15.32
C GLU A 53 -14.10 -4.43 13.96
N LEU A 54 -13.34 -4.18 12.90
CA LEU A 54 -13.73 -4.42 11.52
C LEU A 54 -12.66 -5.28 10.85
N GLU A 55 -13.01 -6.52 10.53
CA GLU A 55 -12.18 -7.40 9.70
C GLU A 55 -12.56 -7.22 8.23
N ILE A 56 -11.56 -7.10 7.35
CA ILE A 56 -11.74 -6.91 5.91
C ILE A 56 -10.80 -7.87 5.18
N VAL A 57 -11.36 -8.67 4.28
CA VAL A 57 -10.62 -9.52 3.34
C VAL A 57 -10.74 -8.94 1.95
N PHE A 58 -9.65 -8.40 1.43
CA PHE A 58 -9.55 -7.95 0.05
C PHE A 58 -9.15 -9.11 -0.85
N ASN A 59 -9.83 -9.26 -1.99
CA ASN A 59 -9.37 -10.07 -3.11
C ASN A 59 -8.94 -9.12 -4.24
N ASN A 60 -7.64 -8.89 -4.35
CA ASN A 60 -7.08 -7.94 -5.30
C ASN A 60 -7.19 -8.44 -6.75
N THR A 61 -7.28 -9.76 -6.95
CA THR A 61 -7.48 -10.36 -8.28
C THR A 61 -8.90 -10.09 -8.80
N LYS A 62 -9.90 -10.11 -7.92
CA LYS A 62 -11.32 -9.94 -8.28
C LYS A 62 -11.84 -8.52 -8.05
N GLY A 63 -11.09 -7.68 -7.34
CA GLY A 63 -11.55 -6.34 -6.97
C GLY A 63 -12.76 -6.41 -6.02
N THR A 64 -12.69 -7.25 -4.99
CA THR A 64 -13.78 -7.40 -4.01
C THR A 64 -13.25 -7.26 -2.59
N ALA A 65 -14.12 -6.79 -1.69
CA ALA A 65 -13.85 -6.78 -0.25
C ALA A 65 -14.99 -7.48 0.49
N THR A 66 -14.65 -8.43 1.36
CA THR A 66 -15.60 -9.07 2.27
C THR A 66 -15.31 -8.59 3.69
N LEU A 67 -16.30 -8.03 4.36
CA LEU A 67 -16.18 -7.45 5.69
C LEU A 67 -16.92 -8.34 6.69
N VAL A 68 -16.41 -8.42 7.92
CA VAL A 68 -17.14 -8.94 9.07
C VAL A 68 -17.36 -7.78 10.04
N PHE A 69 -18.61 -7.35 10.20
CA PHE A 69 -18.98 -6.21 11.04
C PHE A 69 -20.28 -6.51 11.79
N ASP A 70 -20.25 -6.36 13.12
CA ASP A 70 -21.38 -6.67 14.01
C ASP A 70 -21.99 -8.08 13.77
N GLY A 71 -21.15 -9.06 13.44
CA GLY A 71 -21.55 -10.42 13.11
C GLY A 71 -22.21 -10.60 11.73
N GLU A 72 -22.33 -9.55 10.92
CA GLU A 72 -22.77 -9.60 9.53
C GLU A 72 -21.56 -9.77 8.59
N THR A 73 -21.72 -10.59 7.55
CA THR A 73 -20.76 -10.68 6.44
C THR A 73 -21.26 -9.81 5.29
N ILE A 74 -20.44 -8.86 4.85
CA ILE A 74 -20.81 -7.87 3.84
C ILE A 74 -19.84 -7.99 2.66
N ASP A 75 -20.36 -8.32 1.48
CA ASP A 75 -19.57 -8.35 0.25
C ASP A 75 -19.72 -7.04 -0.53
N LEU A 76 -18.58 -6.47 -0.93
CA LEU A 76 -18.48 -5.22 -1.68
C LEU A 76 -17.68 -5.42 -2.97
N GLN A 77 -18.06 -4.66 -3.99
CA GLN A 77 -17.35 -4.58 -5.27
C GLN A 77 -16.52 -3.30 -5.34
N GLN A 78 -15.32 -3.40 -5.91
CA GLN A 78 -14.44 -2.24 -6.07
C GLN A 78 -15.04 -1.23 -7.04
N GLU A 79 -14.86 0.04 -6.70
CA GLU A 79 -15.21 1.19 -7.51
C GLU A 79 -13.97 1.97 -7.92
N LYS A 80 -14.08 2.75 -9.00
CA LYS A 80 -12.98 3.61 -9.45
C LYS A 80 -12.83 4.81 -8.53
N SER A 81 -11.73 4.88 -7.79
CA SER A 81 -11.36 6.03 -6.95
C SER A 81 -10.33 6.93 -7.64
N ALA A 82 -10.30 8.22 -7.27
CA ALA A 82 -9.21 9.12 -7.64
C ALA A 82 -7.98 8.96 -6.72
N SER A 83 -8.21 8.49 -5.48
CA SER A 83 -7.20 8.18 -4.48
C SER A 83 -7.78 7.23 -3.45
N GLY A 84 -6.94 6.36 -2.90
CA GLY A 84 -7.31 5.39 -1.89
C GLY A 84 -8.22 4.27 -2.42
N ILE A 85 -8.88 3.57 -1.51
CA ILE A 85 -9.80 2.48 -1.83
C ILE A 85 -11.24 2.96 -1.87
N TRP A 86 -12.04 2.29 -2.70
CA TRP A 86 -13.48 2.45 -2.74
C TRP A 86 -14.10 1.11 -3.07
N TYR A 87 -14.95 0.60 -2.18
CA TYR A 87 -15.76 -0.59 -2.41
C TYR A 87 -17.18 -0.30 -1.99
N LYS A 88 -18.18 -0.85 -2.70
CA LYS A 88 -19.58 -0.68 -2.30
C LYS A 88 -20.48 -1.81 -2.74
N ASN A 89 -21.68 -1.84 -2.18
CA ASN A 89 -22.85 -2.53 -2.71
C ASN A 89 -24.08 -1.61 -2.58
N ASP A 90 -25.30 -2.15 -2.67
CA ASP A 90 -26.53 -1.35 -2.59
C ASP A 90 -26.79 -0.74 -1.20
N THR A 91 -26.15 -1.26 -0.14
CA THR A 91 -26.39 -0.88 1.25
C THR A 91 -25.17 -0.25 1.92
N TYR A 92 -23.97 -0.72 1.59
CA TYR A 92 -22.73 -0.37 2.28
C TYR A 92 -21.72 0.27 1.33
N GLU A 93 -20.95 1.21 1.86
CA GLU A 93 -19.83 1.86 1.18
C GLU A 93 -18.61 1.89 2.09
N LEU A 94 -17.50 1.31 1.61
CA LEU A 94 -16.20 1.33 2.24
C LEU A 94 -15.28 2.31 1.49
N ARG A 95 -14.74 3.29 2.20
CA ARG A 95 -13.75 4.26 1.71
C ARG A 95 -12.52 4.20 2.60
N GLY A 96 -11.35 4.47 2.06
CA GLY A 96 -10.14 4.54 2.87
C GLY A 96 -8.91 5.01 2.11
N LYS A 97 -7.86 5.38 2.85
CA LYS A 97 -6.54 5.76 2.32
C LYS A 97 -5.47 5.45 3.37
N GLY A 98 -4.48 4.65 3.00
CA GLY A 98 -3.54 4.14 4.00
C GLY A 98 -4.28 3.25 4.98
N ASN A 99 -4.11 3.52 6.28
CA ASN A 99 -4.81 2.82 7.36
C ASN A 99 -6.18 3.42 7.69
N ASP A 100 -6.47 4.65 7.26
CA ASP A 100 -7.74 5.30 7.52
C ASP A 100 -8.86 4.62 6.73
N ILE A 101 -9.93 4.24 7.42
CA ILE A 101 -11.07 3.52 6.85
C ILE A 101 -12.38 4.08 7.40
N GLN A 102 -13.38 4.21 6.52
CA GLN A 102 -14.74 4.56 6.86
C GLN A 102 -15.71 3.59 6.18
N LEU A 103 -16.62 3.01 6.96
CA LEU A 103 -17.74 2.20 6.47
C LEU A 103 -19.04 2.97 6.70
N LYS A 104 -19.84 3.12 5.64
CA LYS A 104 -21.19 3.65 5.71
C LYS A 104 -22.23 2.58 5.44
N LYS A 105 -23.40 2.74 6.06
CA LYS A 105 -24.63 2.02 5.76
C LYS A 105 -25.68 3.04 5.30
N GLY A 106 -25.95 3.09 4.00
CA GLY A 106 -26.64 4.23 3.38
C GLY A 106 -25.81 5.51 3.56
N ASP A 107 -26.41 6.54 4.19
CA ASP A 107 -25.74 7.82 4.45
C ASP A 107 -25.09 7.90 5.85
N GLU A 108 -25.29 6.90 6.70
CA GLU A 108 -24.78 6.87 8.08
C GLU A 108 -23.39 6.23 8.13
N ILE A 109 -22.46 6.87 8.85
CA ILE A 109 -21.16 6.28 9.17
C ILE A 109 -21.36 5.31 10.33
N VAL A 110 -21.13 4.03 10.07
CA VAL A 110 -21.28 2.95 11.06
C VAL A 110 -19.95 2.47 11.62
N PHE A 111 -18.84 2.79 10.94
CA PHE A 111 -17.49 2.54 11.44
C PHE A 111 -16.52 3.58 10.88
N GLU A 112 -15.61 4.06 11.70
CA GLU A 112 -14.53 4.95 11.27
C GLU A 112 -13.28 4.69 12.10
N HIS A 113 -12.16 4.54 11.40
CA HIS A 113 -10.83 4.43 11.98
C HIS A 113 -9.91 5.44 11.31
N GLN A 114 -9.11 6.12 12.13
CA GLN A 114 -8.08 7.05 11.70
C GLN A 114 -6.85 6.80 12.57
N ASP A 115 -5.67 6.81 11.94
CA ASP A 115 -4.43 6.72 12.70
C ASP A 115 -4.16 8.02 13.48
N ASP A 116 -3.74 7.89 14.74
CA ASP A 116 -3.22 9.01 15.52
C ASP A 116 -1.73 9.21 15.19
N ILE A 117 -1.48 9.98 14.12
CA ILE A 117 -0.15 10.32 13.65
C ILE A 117 0.32 11.66 14.23
N VAL A 118 1.43 11.63 14.96
CA VAL A 118 2.08 12.83 15.52
C VAL A 118 3.47 13.00 14.89
N GLN A 119 3.71 14.16 14.29
CA GLN A 119 5.03 14.51 13.76
C GLN A 119 5.75 15.50 14.68
N SER A 120 7.05 15.32 14.86
CA SER A 120 7.90 16.20 15.66
C SER A 120 9.25 16.39 14.98
N SER A 121 9.85 17.57 15.15
CA SER A 121 11.20 17.86 14.70
C SER A 121 11.95 18.53 15.84
N LEU A 122 13.02 17.89 16.30
CA LEU A 122 13.81 18.32 17.44
C LEU A 122 15.21 18.71 17.00
N LYS A 123 15.86 19.58 17.77
CA LYS A 123 17.26 19.98 17.57
C LYS A 123 18.02 19.91 18.88
N ASP A 124 19.22 19.34 18.85
CA ASP A 124 20.11 19.31 20.02
C ASP A 124 21.02 20.55 20.10
N ASP A 125 21.83 20.63 21.15
CA ASP A 125 22.77 21.73 21.38
C ASP A 125 23.92 21.81 20.35
N LYS A 126 24.20 20.69 19.66
CA LYS A 126 25.16 20.60 18.55
C LYS A 126 24.54 20.97 17.20
N GLY A 127 23.24 21.23 17.16
CA GLY A 127 22.51 21.57 15.95
C GLY A 127 22.09 20.38 15.11
N GLN A 128 22.28 19.15 15.59
CA GLN A 128 21.74 17.94 14.96
C GLN A 128 20.21 17.98 15.01
N THR A 129 19.54 17.40 14.02
CA THR A 129 18.08 17.30 13.98
C THR A 129 17.60 15.87 14.13
N LEU A 130 16.45 15.70 14.78
CA LEU A 130 15.76 14.43 14.86
C LEU A 130 14.31 14.65 14.45
N ASP A 131 13.97 14.17 13.25
CA ASP A 131 12.61 14.20 12.72
C ASP A 131 11.91 12.89 13.07
N LEU A 132 10.71 12.98 13.63
CA LEU A 132 9.96 11.86 14.19
C LEU A 132 8.53 11.85 13.65
N THR A 133 8.05 10.67 13.30
CA THR A 133 6.64 10.39 13.04
C THR A 133 6.21 9.24 13.93
N PHE A 134 5.34 9.53 14.90
CA PHE A 134 4.74 8.54 15.78
C PHE A 134 3.40 8.12 15.18
N ASN A 135 3.15 6.81 15.09
CA ASN A 135 1.82 6.25 14.94
C ASN A 135 1.41 5.70 16.31
N ASN A 136 0.60 6.46 17.04
CA ASN A 136 0.16 6.09 18.38
C ASN A 136 -0.87 4.95 18.35
N THR A 137 -1.59 4.81 17.23
CA THR A 137 -2.53 3.70 16.99
C THR A 137 -1.79 2.38 16.86
N GLU A 138 -0.76 2.34 16.02
CA GLU A 138 0.05 1.12 15.80
C GLU A 138 1.16 0.92 16.84
N GLY A 139 1.44 1.93 17.65
CA GLY A 139 2.59 1.92 18.57
C GLY A 139 3.93 1.87 17.82
N THR A 140 4.06 2.58 16.69
CA THR A 140 5.31 2.65 15.93
C THR A 140 5.85 4.07 15.88
N ALA A 141 7.16 4.21 15.65
CA ALA A 141 7.79 5.49 15.41
C ALA A 141 8.82 5.38 14.28
N LYS A 142 8.83 6.35 13.38
CA LYS A 142 9.86 6.53 12.35
C LYS A 142 10.72 7.71 12.75
N ALA A 143 12.03 7.52 12.82
CA ALA A 143 12.99 8.57 13.15
C ALA A 143 14.00 8.79 12.01
N TYR A 144 14.41 10.04 11.81
CA TYR A 144 15.47 10.42 10.88
C TYR A 144 16.46 11.34 11.61
N LEU A 145 17.67 10.83 11.86
CA LEU A 145 18.75 11.63 12.45
C LEU A 145 19.48 12.40 11.35
N ASN A 146 19.47 13.73 11.43
CA ASN A 146 20.08 14.64 10.45
C ASN A 146 19.60 14.39 9.01
N GLY A 147 18.34 13.99 8.82
CA GLY A 147 17.80 13.62 7.51
C GLY A 147 18.45 12.37 6.89
N GLY A 148 19.09 11.54 7.72
CA GLY A 148 19.73 10.29 7.31
C GLY A 148 18.73 9.16 7.03
N GLU A 149 19.18 7.92 7.19
CA GLU A 149 18.32 6.73 6.97
C GLU A 149 17.16 6.66 7.97
N GLN A 150 16.04 6.10 7.52
CA GLN A 150 14.87 5.84 8.35
C GLN A 150 15.21 4.82 9.44
N ILE A 151 14.84 5.13 10.67
CA ILE A 151 14.92 4.24 11.81
C ILE A 151 13.49 3.88 12.21
N ASP A 152 13.08 2.65 11.93
CA ASP A 152 11.79 2.11 12.36
C ASP A 152 11.89 1.58 13.79
N LEU A 153 11.01 2.04 14.67
CA LEU A 153 10.97 1.70 16.08
C LEU A 153 9.56 1.24 16.47
N VAL A 154 9.49 0.32 17.44
CA VAL A 154 8.24 -0.19 18.00
C VAL A 154 8.16 0.21 19.47
N ALA A 155 6.97 0.57 19.92
CA ALA A 155 6.71 0.97 21.30
C ALA A 155 6.96 -0.18 22.27
N GLU A 156 7.51 0.17 23.43
CA GLU A 156 7.73 -0.71 24.56
C GLU A 156 7.00 -0.21 25.79
N LYS A 157 6.74 -1.12 26.73
CA LYS A 157 6.11 -0.75 27.99
C LYS A 157 7.05 0.08 28.87
N ALA A 158 6.81 1.39 28.94
CA ALA A 158 7.54 2.30 29.81
C ALA A 158 6.82 2.50 31.16
N ALA A 159 7.59 2.67 32.25
CA ALA A 159 7.03 3.06 33.55
C ALA A 159 6.60 4.54 33.59
N SER A 160 7.19 5.38 32.74
CA SER A 160 6.84 6.79 32.54
C SER A 160 7.45 7.28 31.23
N GLY A 161 6.74 8.15 30.51
CA GLY A 161 7.20 8.72 29.26
C GLY A 161 7.05 7.75 28.09
N ILE A 162 7.81 7.98 27.04
CA ILE A 162 7.83 7.14 25.85
C ILE A 162 9.04 6.22 25.84
N TRP A 163 8.87 5.06 25.22
CA TRP A 163 9.93 4.13 24.92
C TRP A 163 9.62 3.44 23.61
N TYR A 164 10.49 3.62 22.62
CA TYR A 164 10.43 2.93 21.35
C TYR A 164 11.81 2.34 21.06
N LYS A 165 11.89 1.15 20.47
CA LYS A 165 13.17 0.54 20.12
C LYS A 165 13.08 -0.37 18.90
N ASN A 166 14.26 -0.72 18.39
CA ASN A 166 14.49 -1.91 17.59
C ASN A 166 15.77 -2.60 18.12
N ASP A 167 16.40 -3.47 17.32
CA ASP A 167 17.61 -4.19 17.73
C ASP A 167 18.85 -3.30 17.90
N THR A 168 18.89 -2.13 17.24
CA THR A 168 20.06 -1.25 17.17
C THR A 168 19.84 0.09 17.87
N TYR A 169 18.61 0.61 17.85
CA TYR A 169 18.26 1.93 18.33
C TYR A 169 17.23 1.88 19.45
N GLU A 170 17.35 2.83 20.37
CA GLU A 170 16.37 3.04 21.44
C GLU A 170 16.09 4.54 21.61
N LEU A 171 14.81 4.91 21.49
CA LEU A 171 14.28 6.25 21.71
C LEU A 171 13.54 6.28 23.06
N ARG A 172 14.00 7.16 23.95
CA ARG A 172 13.45 7.33 25.31
C ARG A 172 13.16 8.80 25.54
N GLY A 173 12.16 9.11 26.36
CA GLY A 173 11.95 10.49 26.78
C GLY A 173 10.64 10.76 27.46
N LYS A 174 10.43 12.02 27.83
CA LYS A 174 9.18 12.50 28.44
C LYS A 174 8.91 13.95 28.03
N GLY A 175 7.71 14.19 27.51
CA GLY A 175 7.37 15.48 26.92
C GLY A 175 8.28 15.76 25.73
N GLU A 176 8.87 16.94 25.68
CA GLU A 176 9.74 17.38 24.58
C GLU A 176 11.20 16.96 24.73
N LYS A 177 11.58 16.31 25.85
CA LYS A 177 12.97 15.87 26.10
C LYS A 177 13.13 14.42 25.69
N LEU A 178 13.84 14.20 24.59
CA LEU A 178 14.08 12.90 24.01
C LEU A 178 15.59 12.58 23.93
N GLU A 179 15.89 11.30 23.98
CA GLU A 179 17.22 10.74 23.79
C GLU A 179 17.12 9.55 22.84
N LEU A 180 17.90 9.60 21.75
CA LEU A 180 18.09 8.47 20.84
C LEU A 180 19.48 7.88 21.09
N THR A 181 19.52 6.58 21.36
CA THR A 181 20.75 5.81 21.48
C THR A 181 20.88 4.84 20.32
N LYS A 182 22.12 4.54 19.93
CA LYS A 182 22.50 3.51 18.95
C LYS A 182 23.51 2.58 19.60
N ASP A 183 23.21 1.29 19.66
CA ASP A 183 24.06 0.28 20.32
C ASP A 183 24.40 0.67 21.78
N GLY A 184 23.49 1.36 22.46
CA GLY A 184 23.64 1.86 23.83
C GLY A 184 24.39 3.20 23.97
N GLU A 185 24.92 3.76 22.88
CA GLU A 185 25.58 5.07 22.88
C GLU A 185 24.63 6.19 22.44
N THR A 186 24.62 7.32 23.16
CA THR A 186 23.77 8.47 22.81
C THR A 186 24.21 9.10 21.49
N VAL A 187 23.30 9.14 20.51
CA VAL A 187 23.52 9.78 19.20
C VAL A 187 22.75 11.10 19.06
N PHE A 188 21.69 11.30 19.85
CA PHE A 188 20.93 12.55 19.91
C PHE A 188 20.31 12.74 21.31
N LYS A 189 20.28 13.98 21.81
CA LYS A 189 19.61 14.33 23.07
C LYS A 189 19.27 15.82 23.13
N ASN A 190 18.05 16.17 23.56
CA ASN A 190 17.60 17.56 23.74
C ASN A 190 17.01 17.87 25.12
#